data_AF-A0A1H9JMV9-F1
#
_entry.id   AF-A0A1H9JMV9-F1
#
_cell.length_a   1.000
_cell.length_b   1.000
_cell.length_c   1.000
_cell.angle_alpha   90.00
_cell.angle_beta   90.00
_cell.angle_gamma   90.00
#
_symmetry.space_group_name_H-M   'P 1'
#
loop_
_entity.id
_entity.type
_entity.pdbx_description
1 polymer ?
#
loop_
_entity_poly.entity_id
_entity_poly.type
_entity_poly.pdbx_seq_one_letter_code
_entity_poly.pdbx_strand_id
1 'polypeptide(L)'
;MNPKPITGTPKRIMSGSFHPKHVTVAVVLLAALSSGACATKPADPPIRVVYQRQELPSTLLSCKAEPAVPAKPRTQKAVARYVVALADAGADCRGKVAAVRQAVVK
;
A
#
# COMPACT_ATOMS: atom_id res chain seq x y z
N MET A 1 -0.01 -30.87 -39.66
CA MET A 1 -0.74 -32.13 -39.43
C MET A 1 -2.20 -31.84 -39.21
N ASN A 2 -3.06 -32.58 -39.89
CA ASN A 2 -4.52 -32.52 -39.83
C ASN A 2 -4.99 -33.93 -39.45
N PRO A 3 -5.90 -34.11 -38.48
CA PRO A 3 -6.68 -35.33 -38.40
C PRO A 3 -8.15 -35.10 -38.80
N LYS A 4 -8.58 -35.85 -39.83
CA LYS A 4 -9.98 -36.27 -40.10
C LYS A 4 -10.41 -37.35 -39.08
N PRO A 5 -11.62 -37.97 -39.15
CA PRO A 5 -13.01 -37.52 -39.38
C PRO A 5 -13.97 -38.09 -38.30
N ILE A 6 -15.26 -37.70 -38.28
CA ILE A 6 -16.37 -38.65 -37.99
C ILE A 6 -17.66 -38.15 -38.64
N THR A 7 -18.04 -38.83 -39.70
CA THR A 7 -19.40 -38.89 -40.25
C THR A 7 -20.34 -39.53 -39.23
N GLY A 8 -21.46 -38.88 -38.94
CA GLY A 8 -22.52 -39.44 -38.11
C GLY A 8 -23.80 -38.61 -38.22
N THR A 9 -24.56 -38.80 -39.29
CA THR A 9 -26.00 -38.53 -39.26
C THR A 9 -26.64 -39.46 -38.23
N PRO A 10 -27.55 -38.94 -37.40
CA PRO A 10 -28.87 -39.53 -37.49
C PRO A 10 -30.02 -38.52 -37.35
N LYS A 11 -31.07 -38.86 -38.10
CA LYS A 11 -32.48 -38.75 -37.71
C LYS A 11 -32.99 -37.35 -37.34
N ARG A 12 -33.59 -36.72 -38.36
CA ARG A 12 -35.01 -36.36 -38.39
C ARG A 12 -35.66 -36.38 -37.00
N ILE A 13 -35.50 -35.29 -36.25
CA ILE A 13 -36.36 -35.03 -35.10
C ILE A 13 -37.58 -34.30 -35.62
N MET A 14 -38.70 -34.90 -35.26
CA MET A 14 -40.04 -34.61 -35.74
C MET A 14 -40.41 -33.14 -35.51
N SER A 15 -41.15 -32.62 -36.49
CA SER A 15 -42.04 -31.47 -36.36
C SER A 15 -42.90 -31.64 -35.10
N GLY A 16 -42.55 -30.92 -34.04
CA GLY A 16 -43.40 -30.72 -32.88
C GLY A 16 -44.23 -29.46 -33.10
N SER A 17 -45.55 -29.62 -33.17
CA SER A 17 -46.54 -28.54 -33.26
C SER A 17 -46.34 -27.52 -32.14
N PHE A 18 -45.71 -26.40 -32.48
CA PHE A 18 -45.48 -25.27 -31.60
C PHE A 18 -46.81 -24.54 -31.41
N HIS A 19 -47.52 -24.88 -30.34
CA HIS A 19 -48.75 -24.19 -29.95
C HIS A 19 -48.37 -22.78 -29.40
N PRO A 20 -48.97 -21.69 -29.92
CA PRO A 20 -48.53 -20.31 -29.67
C PRO A 20 -48.68 -19.84 -28.22
N LYS A 21 -49.31 -20.63 -27.34
CA LYS A 21 -49.56 -20.29 -25.93
C LYS A 21 -48.38 -20.63 -25.00
N HIS A 22 -47.45 -21.49 -25.41
CA HIS A 22 -46.31 -21.92 -24.58
C HIS A 22 -45.03 -21.12 -24.83
N VAL A 23 -44.96 -20.41 -25.97
CA VAL A 23 -43.82 -19.57 -26.37
C VAL A 23 -43.68 -18.35 -25.47
N THR A 24 -44.81 -17.75 -25.11
CA THR A 24 -44.87 -16.54 -24.28
C THR A 24 -44.40 -16.80 -22.85
N VAL A 25 -44.75 -17.95 -22.28
CA VAL A 25 -44.37 -18.32 -20.91
C VAL A 25 -42.87 -18.59 -20.81
N ALA A 26 -42.28 -19.26 -21.79
CA ALA A 26 -40.85 -19.56 -21.82
C ALA A 26 -39.99 -18.30 -21.97
N VAL A 27 -40.41 -17.35 -22.80
CA VAL A 27 -39.69 -16.08 -23.02
C VAL A 27 -39.76 -15.16 -21.79
N VAL A 28 -40.90 -15.12 -21.11
CA VAL A 28 -41.05 -14.33 -19.86
C VAL A 28 -40.21 -14.91 -18.72
N LEU A 29 -40.12 -16.24 -18.60
CA LEU A 29 -39.23 -16.90 -17.64
C LEU A 29 -37.75 -16.64 -17.94
N LEU A 30 -37.33 -16.71 -19.20
CA LEU A 30 -35.93 -16.44 -19.57
C LEU A 30 -35.53 -14.97 -19.33
N ALA A 31 -36.44 -14.02 -19.58
CA ALA A 31 -36.22 -12.60 -19.32
C ALA A 31 -36.18 -12.26 -17.81
N ALA A 32 -36.96 -12.98 -17.00
CA ALA A 32 -36.92 -12.82 -15.54
C ALA A 32 -35.59 -13.32 -14.95
N LEU A 33 -34.98 -14.37 -15.51
CA LEU A 33 -33.71 -14.90 -15.03
C LEU A 33 -32.48 -14.05 -15.42
N SER A 34 -32.55 -13.26 -16.49
CA SER A 34 -31.42 -12.41 -16.94
C SER A 34 -31.30 -11.07 -16.21
N SER A 35 -32.27 -10.72 -15.35
CA SER A 35 -32.32 -9.42 -14.66
C SER A 35 -31.43 -9.34 -13.40
N GLY A 36 -30.88 -10.47 -12.92
CA GLY A 36 -30.02 -10.54 -11.73
C GLY A 36 -28.51 -10.47 -12.00
N ALA A 37 -28.08 -10.28 -13.25
CA ALA A 37 -26.67 -10.42 -13.65
C ALA A 37 -25.77 -9.21 -13.33
N CYS A 38 -26.30 -8.12 -12.78
CA CYS A 38 -25.46 -7.05 -12.21
C CYS A 38 -25.00 -7.43 -10.80
N ALA A 39 -24.09 -8.40 -10.72
CA ALA A 39 -23.28 -8.61 -9.54
C ALA A 39 -22.16 -7.55 -9.53
N THR A 40 -22.49 -6.31 -9.13
CA THR A 40 -21.48 -5.31 -8.80
C THR A 40 -20.64 -5.85 -7.65
N LYS A 41 -19.32 -5.96 -7.86
CA LYS A 41 -18.38 -6.28 -6.77
C LYS A 41 -18.70 -5.35 -5.59
N PRO A 42 -18.87 -5.89 -4.36
CA PRO A 42 -19.02 -5.03 -3.21
C PRO A 42 -17.86 -4.05 -3.17
N ALA A 43 -18.17 -2.77 -2.98
CA ALA A 43 -17.16 -1.72 -2.92
C ALA A 43 -16.14 -2.06 -1.84
N ASP A 44 -14.85 -1.91 -2.16
CA ASP A 44 -13.80 -2.11 -1.17
C ASP A 44 -14.06 -1.17 0.02
N PRO A 45 -13.87 -1.66 1.26
CA PRO A 45 -14.06 -0.82 2.43
C PRO A 45 -13.14 0.41 2.36
N PRO A 46 -13.61 1.59 2.79
CA PRO A 46 -12.80 2.80 2.73
C PRO A 46 -11.54 2.61 3.58
N ILE A 47 -10.37 2.75 2.96
CA ILE A 47 -9.09 2.75 3.67
C ILE A 47 -9.08 3.95 4.62
N ARG A 48 -9.12 3.69 5.92
CA ARG A 48 -8.89 4.72 6.94
C ARG A 48 -7.39 4.82 7.20
N VAL A 49 -6.80 5.94 6.80
CA VAL A 49 -5.45 6.31 7.23
C VAL A 49 -5.55 6.85 8.65
N VAL A 50 -5.01 6.10 9.61
CA VAL A 50 -4.91 6.54 11.01
C VAL A 50 -3.46 6.95 11.25
N TYR A 51 -3.25 8.23 11.57
CA TYR A 51 -1.94 8.73 11.95
C TYR A 51 -1.65 8.37 13.41
N GLN A 52 -0.65 7.52 13.65
CA GLN A 52 -0.15 7.24 14.98
C GLN A 52 1.02 8.16 15.29
N ARG A 53 0.90 8.99 16.33
CA ARG A 53 2.00 9.84 16.79
C ARG A 53 3.00 8.96 17.55
N GLN A 54 4.25 8.97 17.12
CA GLN A 54 5.34 8.34 17.87
C GLN A 54 5.81 9.30 18.97
N GLU A 55 5.66 8.89 20.23
CA GLU A 55 6.21 9.65 21.36
C GLU A 55 7.68 9.27 21.56
N LEU A 56 8.56 10.25 21.34
CA LEU A 56 10.00 10.11 21.55
C LEU A 56 10.41 10.82 22.84
N PRO A 57 11.34 10.25 23.62
CA PRO A 57 11.92 10.94 24.76
C PRO A 57 12.48 12.31 24.34
N SER A 58 12.17 13.35 25.11
CA SER A 58 12.63 14.73 24.83
C SER A 58 14.16 14.85 24.79
N THR A 59 14.86 13.98 25.52
CA THR A 59 16.32 13.89 25.54
C THR A 59 16.93 13.50 24.20
N LEU A 60 16.20 12.79 23.33
CA LEU A 60 16.63 12.49 21.96
C LEU A 60 16.41 13.66 21.01
N LEU A 61 15.54 14.59 21.38
CA LEU A 61 15.15 15.73 20.54
C LEU A 61 15.99 16.99 20.83
N SER A 62 16.94 16.91 21.75
CA SER A 62 17.86 17.98 22.09
C SER A 62 19.30 17.49 22.01
N CYS A 63 20.09 18.11 21.13
CA CYS A 63 21.51 17.84 21.01
C CYS A 63 22.32 18.69 22.00
N LYS A 64 23.50 18.21 22.37
CA LYS A 64 24.49 19.02 23.09
C LYS A 64 24.76 20.30 22.30
N ALA A 65 24.81 21.42 23.01
CA ALA A 65 25.03 22.71 22.39
C ALA A 65 26.37 22.76 21.64
N GLU A 66 26.38 23.46 20.51
CA GLU A 66 27.62 23.72 19.78
C GLU A 66 28.54 24.59 20.64
N PRO A 67 29.83 24.23 20.78
CA PRO A 67 30.76 25.03 21.56
C PRO A 67 31.01 26.39 20.90
N ALA A 68 31.23 27.42 21.71
CA ALA A 68 31.59 28.74 21.20
C ALA A 68 32.98 28.72 20.55
N VAL A 69 33.10 29.37 19.40
CA VAL A 69 34.39 29.57 18.72
C VAL A 69 35.33 30.37 19.64
N PRO A 70 36.60 29.95 19.82
CA PRO A 70 37.53 30.65 20.69
C PRO A 70 37.77 32.10 20.22
N ALA A 71 37.76 33.02 21.18
CA ALA A 71 38.01 34.43 20.98
C ALA A 71 39.42 34.72 20.45
N LYS A 72 39.60 35.87 19.82
CA LYS A 72 40.91 36.34 19.37
C LYS A 72 41.66 37.02 20.53
N PRO A 73 43.00 36.91 20.61
CA PRO A 73 43.86 36.08 19.74
C PRO A 73 43.70 34.58 20.06
N ARG A 74 43.65 33.75 19.00
CA ARG A 74 43.44 32.30 19.17
C ARG A 74 44.76 31.61 19.45
N THR A 75 44.82 30.87 20.55
CA THR A 75 45.97 30.00 20.87
C THR A 75 45.72 28.60 20.31
N GLN A 76 46.80 27.86 19.99
CA GLN A 76 46.67 26.46 19.55
C GLN A 76 45.94 25.60 20.58
N LYS A 77 46.20 25.82 21.88
CA LYS A 77 45.49 25.14 22.98
C LYS A 77 43.99 25.41 22.96
N ALA A 78 43.56 26.65 22.68
CA ALA A 78 42.15 27.00 22.59
C ALA A 78 41.48 26.33 21.38
N VAL A 79 42.17 26.28 20.24
CA VAL A 79 41.67 25.57 19.04
C VAL A 79 41.54 24.07 19.30
N ALA A 80 42.55 23.44 19.91
CA ALA A 80 42.51 22.00 20.22
C ALA A 80 41.31 21.66 21.12
N ARG A 81 41.08 22.45 22.18
CA ARG A 81 39.91 22.27 23.07
C ARG A 81 38.58 22.46 22.34
N TYR A 82 38.51 23.46 21.47
CA TYR A 82 37.33 23.71 20.65
C TYR A 82 37.01 22.53 19.71
N VAL A 83 38.01 21.99 19.01
CA VAL A 83 37.85 20.85 18.09
C VAL A 83 37.33 19.61 18.82
N VAL A 84 37.88 19.30 20.00
CA VAL A 84 37.40 18.16 20.80
C VAL A 84 35.95 18.39 21.23
N ALA A 85 35.63 19.56 21.78
CA ALA A 85 34.27 19.88 22.21
C ALA A 85 33.26 19.83 21.04
N LEU A 86 33.68 20.25 19.85
CA LEU A 86 32.86 20.23 18.64
C LEU A 86 32.62 18.79 18.16
N ALA A 87 33.65 17.96 18.18
CA ALA A 87 33.54 16.54 17.85
C ALA A 87 32.56 15.83 18.80
N ASP A 88 32.67 16.09 20.11
CA ASP A 88 31.78 15.54 21.13
C ASP A 88 30.32 15.96 20.93
N ALA A 89 30.07 17.25 20.67
CA ALA A 89 28.72 17.75 20.40
C ALA A 89 28.13 17.12 19.14
N GLY A 90 28.93 16.98 18.09
CA GLY A 90 28.51 16.30 16.86
C GLY A 90 28.24 14.81 17.07
N ALA A 91 29.04 14.13 17.90
CA ALA A 91 28.85 12.72 18.21
C ALA A 91 27.54 12.47 18.99
N ASP A 92 27.25 13.30 20.00
CA ASP A 92 25.99 13.27 20.73
C ASP A 92 24.79 13.39 19.78
N CYS A 93 24.81 14.39 18.90
CA CYS A 93 23.68 14.66 18.00
C CYS A 93 23.48 13.54 16.98
N ARG A 94 24.56 13.03 16.37
CA ARG A 94 24.47 11.89 15.43
C ARG A 94 23.96 10.62 16.11
N GLY A 95 24.40 10.36 17.34
CA GLY A 95 23.93 9.22 18.13
C GLY A 95 22.42 9.30 18.41
N LYS A 96 21.93 10.47 18.83
CA LYS A 96 20.49 10.68 19.09
C LYS A 96 19.65 10.56 17.82
N VAL A 97 20.09 11.13 16.70
CA VAL A 97 19.39 10.99 15.41
C VAL A 97 19.35 9.53 14.94
N ALA A 98 20.42 8.76 15.15
CA ALA A 98 20.42 7.34 14.85
C ALA A 98 19.38 6.58 15.69
N ALA A 99 19.27 6.89 16.98
CA ALA A 99 18.24 6.30 17.85
C ALA A 99 16.82 6.67 17.41
N VAL A 100 16.58 7.93 17.01
CA VAL A 100 15.29 8.35 16.45
C VAL A 100 14.95 7.56 15.19
N ARG A 101 15.91 7.38 14.26
CA ARG A 101 15.70 6.58 13.04
C ARG A 101 15.30 5.14 13.36
N GLN A 102 15.93 4.52 14.36
CA GLN A 102 15.59 3.16 14.78
C GLN A 102 14.20 3.06 15.39
N ALA A 103 13.71 4.13 16.05
CA ALA A 103 12.39 4.16 16.67
C ALA A 103 11.24 4.32 15.66
N VAL A 104 11.47 4.98 14.52
CA VAL A 104 10.39 5.36 13.57
C VAL A 104 10.29 4.49 12.32
N VAL A 105 11.30 3.69 11.99
CA VAL A 105 11.33 2.83 10.78
C VAL A 105 10.89 1.39 11.10
N LYS A 106 9.98 1.22 12.06
CA LYS A 106 9.52 -0.10 12.50
C LYS A 106 8.27 -0.56 11.78
#